data_AF-D3B736-F1
#
_entry.id   AF-D3B736-F1
#
_cell.length_a   1.000
_cell.length_b   1.000
_cell.length_c   1.000
_cell.angle_alpha   90.00
_cell.angle_beta   90.00
_cell.angle_gamma   90.00
#
_symmetry.space_group_name_H-M   'P 1'
#
loop_
_entity.id
_entity.type
_entity.pdbx_description
1 polymer ?
#
loop_
_entity_poly.entity_id
_entity_poly.type
_entity_poly.pdbx_seq_one_letter_code
_entity_poly.pdbx_strand_id
1 'polypeptide(L)'
;MSYRPPQINTANCNVNMNPQSGFTATVAVTGLHFGPSNSSILIDEGVYSVPTLLATTSYDDGNIFFKANMQMRSGNLSVVIGDQKSNEVWLDISPYITLVRPLKVMGGPVTIYGYYLAPTSYRQEKILDIYFDKSKCTSIRMVGSNMNPYTLICNDGPAGYGNINLTFAYGSGSSNIIYTAQYEKPVIDKVSSTYYQEPADVTIFGSGFVNVQLAVNIGGSECTNPVASKGVTIVCRFQSDVDMSKTKSLLVNVTANGFSSSSYSFIYLARSTTCPNCEHGVCDTKLGVCNCNSGYIGATCNNKLAEIPVDSPKPMENTTQVELGSLQKNILFNVSITEIREVNDLGVIQKQVFLKDIKWFHSTEINNTYTFSGRFSDDPQLQVDISMQVFTEQKEYNFYGDIFTVDANSVKYQVTVSNWTFVDKINSIQILFLSQMPIRSESDCVNSEITGETVDTEKSLRRLEVQQGSGILTAYFSDRMLVDGRVIRSSVKNLPLDDPSVIALGNKTENLNILTAISVGKFDHNVTIDPNFGSLLIQSDSQCPDSENKWRIPVIVTVCVVGGVAIAITATIVLKKKYKYNIMVQTIKMKKVFGSRKDH
;
A
#
# COMPACT_ATOMS: atom_id res chain seq x y z
N MET A 1 -33.13 -50.45 52.75
CA MET A 1 -31.97 -49.64 53.19
C MET A 1 -32.25 -48.20 52.80
N SER A 2 -32.25 -47.27 53.75
CA SER A 2 -32.45 -45.85 53.47
C SER A 2 -31.09 -45.25 53.14
N TYR A 3 -30.88 -44.88 51.87
CA TYR A 3 -29.68 -44.15 51.45
C TYR A 3 -29.86 -42.68 51.84
N ARG A 4 -28.88 -42.13 52.56
CA ARG A 4 -28.85 -40.70 52.89
C ARG A 4 -28.37 -39.92 51.66
N PRO A 5 -28.93 -38.71 51.40
CA PRO A 5 -28.45 -37.86 50.32
C PRO A 5 -26.98 -37.52 50.50
N PRO A 6 -26.21 -37.42 49.40
CA PRO A 6 -24.81 -37.01 49.45
C PRO A 6 -24.72 -35.59 50.00
N GLN A 7 -23.68 -35.31 50.78
CA GLN A 7 -23.43 -33.98 51.35
C GLN A 7 -22.00 -33.55 51.02
N ILE A 8 -21.85 -32.38 50.39
CA ILE A 8 -20.55 -31.76 50.12
C ILE A 8 -20.19 -30.85 51.29
N ASN A 9 -19.01 -31.06 51.86
CA ASN A 9 -18.42 -30.20 52.88
C ASN A 9 -17.56 -29.11 52.23
N THR A 10 -16.65 -29.48 51.32
CA THR A 10 -15.77 -28.54 50.62
C THR A 10 -15.50 -29.00 49.18
N ALA A 11 -15.18 -28.06 48.30
CA ALA A 11 -14.73 -28.33 46.95
C ALA A 11 -13.60 -27.36 46.57
N ASN A 12 -12.49 -27.89 46.06
CA ASN A 12 -11.32 -27.10 45.67
C ASN A 12 -10.83 -27.52 44.28
N CYS A 13 -10.42 -26.55 43.46
CA CYS A 13 -9.84 -26.80 42.15
C CYS A 13 -8.35 -26.46 42.14
N ASN A 14 -7.51 -27.46 41.91
CA ASN A 14 -6.06 -27.29 41.76
C ASN A 14 -5.72 -27.23 40.26
N VAL A 15 -5.22 -26.07 39.84
CA VAL A 15 -4.81 -25.82 38.45
C VAL A 15 -3.30 -25.86 38.37
N ASN A 16 -2.76 -26.78 37.58
CA ASN A 16 -1.33 -27.02 37.43
C ASN A 16 -0.94 -27.08 35.95
N MET A 17 0.21 -26.49 35.61
CA MET A 17 0.83 -26.66 34.30
C MET A 17 2.09 -27.53 34.45
N ASN A 18 2.08 -28.69 33.81
CA ASN A 18 3.24 -29.58 33.77
C ASN A 18 3.92 -29.44 32.39
N PRO A 19 5.25 -29.20 32.34
CA PRO A 19 6.00 -29.09 31.09
C PRO A 19 5.88 -30.30 30.15
N GLN A 20 5.62 -31.51 30.68
CA GLN A 20 5.55 -32.75 29.90
C GLN A 20 4.12 -33.24 29.64
N SER A 21 3.20 -33.05 30.59
CA SER A 21 1.82 -33.54 30.47
C SER A 21 0.79 -32.46 30.13
N GLY A 22 1.25 -31.22 29.91
CA GLY A 22 0.39 -30.09 29.57
C GLY A 22 -0.40 -29.54 30.76
N PHE A 23 -1.43 -28.76 30.44
CA PHE A 23 -2.30 -28.09 31.41
C PHE A 23 -3.30 -29.08 32.02
N THR A 24 -3.42 -29.10 33.35
CA THR A 24 -4.37 -29.96 34.08
C THR A 24 -5.04 -29.21 35.21
N ALA A 25 -6.36 -29.34 35.32
CA ALA A 25 -7.13 -28.87 36.47
C ALA A 25 -7.85 -30.05 37.12
N THR A 26 -7.63 -30.25 38.41
CA THR A 26 -8.22 -31.35 39.17
C THR A 26 -9.07 -30.77 40.28
N VAL A 27 -10.33 -31.19 40.33
CA VAL A 27 -11.28 -30.81 41.37
C VAL A 27 -11.32 -31.92 42.42
N ALA A 28 -11.17 -31.54 43.68
CA ALA A 28 -11.33 -32.41 44.84
C ALA A 28 -12.57 -31.96 45.62
N VAL A 29 -13.54 -32.85 45.76
CA VAL A 29 -14.78 -32.65 46.52
C VAL A 29 -14.74 -33.57 47.73
N THR A 30 -14.89 -33.03 48.92
CA THR A 30 -14.92 -33.80 50.17
C THR A 30 -16.29 -33.68 50.84
N GLY A 31 -16.76 -34.76 51.45
CA GLY A 31 -18.12 -34.85 51.93
C GLY A 31 -18.45 -36.15 52.65
N LEU A 32 -19.75 -36.49 52.65
CA LEU A 32 -20.31 -37.66 53.31
C LEU A 32 -21.35 -38.34 52.40
N HIS A 33 -21.47 -39.66 52.55
CA HIS A 33 -22.46 -40.51 51.90
C HIS A 33 -22.36 -40.50 50.36
N PHE A 34 -21.15 -40.43 49.80
CA PHE A 34 -20.97 -40.59 48.35
C PHE A 34 -21.11 -42.06 47.91
N GLY A 35 -21.05 -43.02 48.84
CA GLY A 35 -21.14 -44.43 48.54
C GLY A 35 -19.82 -45.05 48.05
N PRO A 36 -19.79 -46.38 47.81
CA PRO A 36 -18.52 -47.12 47.79
C PRO A 36 -17.70 -47.11 46.49
N SER A 37 -18.16 -46.56 45.37
CA SER A 37 -17.35 -46.30 44.16
C SER A 37 -18.26 -45.86 43.01
N ASN A 38 -17.85 -44.88 42.20
CA ASN A 38 -18.49 -44.58 40.92
C ASN A 38 -17.44 -44.15 39.89
N SER A 39 -17.49 -44.71 38.67
CA SER A 39 -16.57 -44.35 37.57
C SER A 39 -16.91 -42.99 36.92
N SER A 40 -18.12 -42.48 37.16
CA SER A 40 -18.56 -41.20 36.63
C SER A 40 -19.53 -40.48 37.56
N ILE A 41 -19.45 -39.17 37.60
CA ILE A 41 -20.36 -38.31 38.38
C ILE A 41 -21.09 -37.36 37.46
N LEU A 42 -22.36 -37.10 37.74
CA LEU A 42 -23.10 -36.03 37.08
C LEU A 42 -22.94 -34.76 37.91
N ILE A 43 -22.37 -33.73 37.30
CA ILE A 43 -22.31 -32.38 37.87
C ILE A 43 -23.53 -31.61 37.38
N ASP A 44 -24.33 -31.08 38.31
CA ASP A 44 -25.50 -30.27 37.97
C ASP A 44 -25.12 -28.85 37.51
N GLU A 45 -26.09 -28.07 37.03
CA GLU A 45 -25.89 -26.71 36.53
C GLU A 45 -25.31 -25.73 37.58
N GLY A 46 -24.37 -24.89 37.14
CA GLY A 46 -23.74 -23.85 37.98
C GLY A 46 -22.29 -23.62 37.61
N VAL A 47 -21.45 -24.65 37.76
CA VAL A 47 -20.07 -24.68 37.22
C VAL A 47 -20.02 -25.07 35.74
N TYR A 48 -21.14 -25.60 35.22
CA TYR A 48 -21.43 -25.88 33.81
C TYR A 48 -22.74 -25.21 33.39
N SER A 49 -22.91 -24.97 32.08
CA SER A 49 -24.17 -24.43 31.53
C SER A 49 -25.30 -25.45 31.50
N VAL A 50 -24.98 -26.73 31.57
CA VAL A 50 -25.93 -27.87 31.55
C VAL A 50 -25.37 -28.99 32.42
N PRO A 51 -26.19 -29.93 32.91
CA PRO A 51 -25.70 -31.08 33.65
C PRO A 51 -24.67 -31.87 32.81
N THR A 52 -23.52 -32.15 33.40
CA THR A 52 -22.36 -32.71 32.68
C THR A 52 -21.83 -33.96 33.38
N LEU A 53 -21.77 -35.08 32.66
CA LEU A 53 -21.21 -36.33 33.16
C LEU A 53 -19.68 -36.32 33.01
N LEU A 54 -18.95 -36.53 34.10
CA LEU A 54 -17.48 -36.54 34.14
C LEU A 54 -16.95 -37.85 34.69
N ALA A 55 -15.85 -38.34 34.11
CA ALA A 55 -15.11 -39.47 34.65
C ALA A 55 -14.40 -39.07 35.95
N THR A 56 -14.50 -39.92 36.96
CA THR A 56 -13.77 -39.76 38.22
C THR A 56 -12.34 -40.26 38.03
N THR A 57 -11.40 -39.57 38.66
CA THR A 57 -9.99 -39.98 38.76
C THR A 57 -9.72 -40.78 40.02
N SER A 58 -10.44 -40.48 41.11
CA SER A 58 -10.49 -41.24 42.36
C SER A 58 -11.84 -41.00 43.03
N TYR A 59 -12.36 -41.99 43.74
CA TYR A 59 -13.68 -41.94 44.36
C TYR A 59 -13.74 -42.87 45.59
N ASP A 60 -14.22 -42.34 46.71
CA ASP A 60 -14.61 -43.09 47.90
C ASP A 60 -15.83 -42.43 48.57
N ASP A 61 -16.28 -42.99 49.69
CA ASP A 61 -17.48 -42.50 50.40
C ASP A 61 -17.38 -41.05 50.92
N GLY A 62 -16.15 -40.53 51.05
CA GLY A 62 -15.88 -39.19 51.54
C GLY A 62 -15.22 -38.24 50.53
N ASN A 63 -14.69 -38.75 49.41
CA ASN A 63 -13.91 -37.96 48.46
C ASN A 63 -14.23 -38.29 47.00
N ILE A 64 -14.34 -37.25 46.19
CA ILE A 64 -14.51 -37.35 44.74
C ILE A 64 -13.43 -36.49 44.08
N PHE A 65 -12.67 -37.07 43.16
CA PHE A 65 -11.68 -36.37 42.37
C PHE A 65 -12.01 -36.50 40.89
N PHE A 66 -12.00 -35.40 40.15
CA PHE A 66 -12.21 -35.41 38.70
C PHE A 66 -11.40 -34.33 38.00
N LYS A 67 -11.18 -34.50 36.69
CA LYS A 67 -10.54 -33.48 35.87
C LYS A 67 -11.58 -32.45 35.43
N ALA A 68 -11.35 -31.19 35.74
CA ALA A 68 -12.13 -30.10 35.16
C ALA A 68 -11.82 -30.01 33.66
N ASN A 69 -12.87 -29.98 32.83
CA ASN A 69 -12.70 -29.65 31.42
C ASN A 69 -12.52 -28.12 31.24
N MET A 70 -12.25 -27.68 30.00
CA MET A 70 -11.99 -26.25 29.70
C MET A 70 -13.24 -25.36 29.72
N GLN A 71 -14.44 -25.93 29.80
CA GLN A 71 -15.70 -25.18 29.84
C GLN A 71 -16.13 -24.83 31.26
N MET A 72 -15.59 -25.52 32.26
CA MET A 72 -15.94 -25.31 33.66
C MET A 72 -15.64 -23.87 34.09
N ARG A 73 -16.54 -23.26 34.87
CA ARG A 73 -16.36 -21.91 35.46
C ARG A 73 -16.51 -21.98 36.98
N SER A 74 -15.96 -21.02 37.70
CA SER A 74 -16.25 -20.84 39.13
C SER A 74 -17.74 -20.60 39.35
N GLY A 75 -18.29 -21.18 40.40
CA GLY A 75 -19.72 -21.10 40.71
C GLY A 75 -20.19 -22.22 41.64
N ASN A 76 -21.51 -22.34 41.80
CA ASN A 76 -22.12 -23.38 42.62
C ASN A 76 -21.92 -24.78 42.00
N LEU A 77 -21.26 -25.65 42.75
CA LEU A 77 -21.06 -27.06 42.44
C LEU A 77 -22.06 -27.90 43.25
N SER A 78 -22.72 -28.83 42.57
CA SER A 78 -23.40 -29.95 43.22
C SER A 78 -23.17 -31.22 42.40
N VAL A 79 -23.22 -32.36 43.09
CA VAL A 79 -23.05 -33.68 42.49
C VAL A 79 -24.35 -34.47 42.58
N VAL A 80 -24.65 -35.22 41.53
CA VAL A 80 -25.78 -36.16 41.48
C VAL A 80 -25.22 -37.57 41.44
N ILE A 81 -25.58 -38.37 42.46
CA ILE A 81 -25.15 -39.76 42.62
C ILE A 81 -26.40 -40.64 42.61
N GLY A 82 -26.58 -41.41 41.53
CA GLY A 82 -27.86 -42.06 41.25
C GLY A 82 -28.96 -41.01 41.02
N ASP A 83 -30.05 -41.08 41.78
CA ASP A 83 -31.16 -40.13 41.70
C ASP A 83 -31.12 -39.05 42.81
N GLN A 84 -30.02 -38.96 43.57
CA GLN A 84 -29.92 -38.05 44.71
C GLN A 84 -28.92 -36.92 44.41
N LYS A 85 -29.40 -35.67 44.51
CA LYS A 85 -28.61 -34.44 44.39
C LYS A 85 -28.07 -34.02 45.75
N SER A 86 -26.81 -33.57 45.80
CA SER A 86 -26.19 -33.00 47.00
C SER A 86 -26.66 -31.57 47.29
N ASN A 87 -26.24 -31.00 48.42
CA ASN A 87 -26.21 -29.55 48.61
C ASN A 87 -25.25 -28.87 47.61
N GLU A 88 -25.40 -27.55 47.42
CA GLU A 88 -24.50 -26.72 46.62
C GLU A 88 -23.36 -26.17 47.47
N VAL A 89 -22.14 -26.17 46.92
CA VAL A 89 -20.96 -25.52 47.50
C VAL A 89 -20.29 -24.67 46.44
N TRP A 90 -19.81 -23.49 46.81
CA TRP A 90 -19.10 -22.61 45.89
C TRP A 90 -17.71 -23.18 45.56
N LEU A 91 -17.42 -23.36 44.27
CA LEU A 91 -16.11 -23.79 43.78
C LEU A 91 -15.39 -22.63 43.09
N ASP A 92 -14.22 -22.29 43.61
CA ASP A 92 -13.29 -21.38 42.96
C ASP A 92 -12.30 -22.11 42.07
N ILE A 93 -12.21 -21.66 40.82
CA ILE A 93 -11.20 -22.11 39.87
C ILE A 93 -10.17 -21.00 39.69
N SER A 94 -8.92 -21.30 40.03
CA SER A 94 -7.80 -20.38 39.85
C SER A 94 -7.55 -20.13 38.36
N PRO A 95 -7.59 -18.88 37.87
CA PRO A 95 -7.23 -18.58 36.49
C PRO A 95 -5.76 -18.92 36.23
N TYR A 96 -5.42 -19.25 34.98
CA TYR A 96 -4.04 -19.46 34.56
C TYR A 96 -3.74 -18.60 33.35
N ILE A 97 -2.88 -17.59 33.51
CA ILE A 97 -2.55 -16.63 32.46
C ILE A 97 -1.41 -17.22 31.63
N THR A 98 -1.63 -17.42 30.34
CA THR A 98 -0.60 -17.92 29.42
C THR A 98 0.18 -16.78 28.78
N LEU A 99 -0.50 -15.69 28.42
CA LEU A 99 0.11 -14.54 27.76
C LEU A 99 -0.75 -13.30 27.96
N VAL A 100 -0.10 -12.19 28.27
CA VAL A 100 -0.67 -10.84 28.10
C VAL A 100 0.09 -10.18 26.97
N ARG A 101 -0.60 -9.70 25.92
CA ARG A 101 0.07 -8.95 24.86
C ARG A 101 0.67 -7.66 25.43
N PRO A 102 1.83 -7.20 24.93
CA PRO A 102 2.41 -5.94 25.38
C PRO A 102 1.39 -4.80 25.35
N LEU A 103 1.34 -4.02 26.42
CA LEU A 103 0.42 -2.90 26.52
C LEU A 103 0.94 -1.73 25.68
N LYS A 104 0.04 -1.01 25.01
CA LYS A 104 0.40 0.22 24.31
C LYS A 104 0.83 1.29 25.31
N VAL A 105 1.88 2.02 24.99
CA VAL A 105 2.41 3.10 25.85
C VAL A 105 1.39 4.23 26.07
N MET A 106 0.46 4.44 25.13
CA MET A 106 -0.64 5.41 25.24
C MET A 106 -1.89 4.85 25.93
N GLY A 107 -1.86 3.59 26.40
CA GLY A 107 -3.03 2.90 26.93
C GLY A 107 -3.98 2.40 25.83
N GLY A 108 -5.12 1.86 26.25
CA GLY A 108 -6.15 1.30 25.38
C GLY A 108 -6.33 -0.22 25.55
N PRO A 109 -6.82 -0.93 24.51
CA PRO A 109 -7.17 -2.34 24.63
C PRO A 109 -5.98 -3.26 24.94
N VAL A 110 -6.16 -4.11 25.95
CA VAL A 110 -5.21 -5.16 26.37
C VAL A 110 -5.84 -6.52 26.13
N THR A 111 -5.12 -7.38 25.41
CA THR A 111 -5.55 -8.76 25.13
C THR A 111 -4.83 -9.74 26.05
N ILE A 112 -5.61 -10.57 26.73
CA ILE A 112 -5.15 -11.54 27.73
C ILE A 112 -5.59 -12.94 27.29
N TYR A 113 -4.65 -13.89 27.32
CA TYR A 113 -4.87 -15.30 27.01
C TYR A 113 -4.64 -16.15 28.25
N GLY A 114 -5.42 -17.23 28.37
CA GLY A 114 -5.25 -18.17 29.46
C GLY A 114 -6.39 -19.16 29.62
N TYR A 115 -6.42 -19.85 30.75
CA TYR A 115 -7.42 -20.85 31.12
C TYR A 115 -8.22 -20.40 32.33
N TYR A 116 -9.51 -20.79 32.37
CA TYR A 116 -10.44 -20.43 33.43
C TYR A 116 -10.54 -18.91 33.68
N LEU A 117 -10.48 -18.13 32.60
CA LEU A 117 -10.56 -16.66 32.62
C LEU A 117 -11.98 -16.13 32.44
N ALA A 118 -13.02 -16.92 32.74
CA ALA A 118 -14.39 -16.44 32.54
C ALA A 118 -14.69 -15.24 33.47
N PRO A 119 -15.21 -14.11 32.95
CA PRO A 119 -15.54 -12.95 33.78
C PRO A 119 -16.76 -13.20 34.68
N THR A 120 -17.67 -14.08 34.23
CA THR A 120 -18.92 -14.41 34.92
C THR A 120 -19.15 -15.92 35.00
N SER A 121 -19.82 -16.36 36.07
CA SER A 121 -20.32 -17.72 36.24
C SER A 121 -21.44 -18.03 35.23
N TYR A 122 -21.87 -19.28 35.14
CA TYR A 122 -23.04 -19.63 34.30
C TYR A 122 -24.36 -19.06 34.85
N ARG A 123 -24.40 -18.67 36.13
CA ARG A 123 -25.51 -17.93 36.74
C ARG A 123 -25.37 -16.40 36.63
N GLN A 124 -24.44 -15.92 35.80
CA GLN A 124 -24.17 -14.50 35.54
C GLN A 124 -23.60 -13.71 36.73
N GLU A 125 -23.14 -14.38 37.78
CA GLU A 125 -22.44 -13.73 38.88
C GLU A 125 -21.03 -13.35 38.43
N LYS A 126 -20.53 -12.22 38.91
CA LYS A 126 -19.19 -11.77 38.62
C LYS A 126 -18.16 -12.58 39.41
N ILE A 127 -17.21 -13.21 38.71
CA ILE A 127 -16.23 -14.12 39.32
C ILE A 127 -14.77 -13.74 39.07
N LEU A 128 -14.52 -12.75 38.20
CA LEU A 128 -13.18 -12.25 37.91
C LEU A 128 -13.18 -10.73 37.80
N ASP A 129 -12.20 -10.13 38.45
CA ASP A 129 -11.81 -8.73 38.30
C ASP A 129 -10.33 -8.65 37.93
N ILE A 130 -9.99 -7.67 37.09
CA ILE A 130 -8.62 -7.44 36.65
C ILE A 130 -8.25 -6.01 37.05
N TYR A 131 -7.11 -5.86 37.72
CA TYR A 131 -6.55 -4.56 38.08
C TYR A 131 -5.19 -4.39 37.43
N PHE A 132 -4.95 -3.24 36.81
CA PHE A 132 -3.63 -2.78 36.37
C PHE A 132 -3.02 -1.96 37.50
N ASP A 133 -2.08 -2.56 38.23
CA ASP A 133 -1.65 -2.13 39.56
C ASP A 133 -2.85 -1.89 40.48
N LYS A 134 -3.31 -0.63 40.62
CA LYS A 134 -4.46 -0.24 41.45
C LYS A 134 -5.71 0.10 40.63
N SER A 135 -5.59 0.24 39.32
CA SER A 135 -6.68 0.68 38.43
C SER A 135 -7.49 -0.50 37.95
N LYS A 136 -8.78 -0.54 38.31
CA LYS A 136 -9.70 -1.61 37.92
C LYS A 136 -10.04 -1.54 36.43
N CYS A 137 -9.97 -2.67 35.73
CA CYS A 137 -10.60 -2.82 34.43
C CYS A 137 -12.12 -2.94 34.58
N THR A 138 -12.86 -2.05 33.93
CA THR A 138 -14.33 -2.02 33.94
C THR A 138 -14.94 -2.63 32.68
N SER A 139 -14.17 -2.72 31.60
CA SER A 139 -14.61 -3.17 30.27
C SER A 139 -14.12 -4.58 29.89
N ILE A 140 -13.99 -5.49 30.87
CA ILE A 140 -13.60 -6.87 30.62
C ILE A 140 -14.65 -7.55 29.74
N ARG A 141 -14.22 -8.13 28.61
CA ARG A 141 -15.08 -8.96 27.76
C ARG A 141 -14.33 -10.18 27.23
N MET A 142 -15.06 -11.28 27.09
CA MET A 142 -14.57 -12.48 26.41
C MET A 142 -14.74 -12.34 24.89
N VAL A 143 -13.76 -12.81 24.12
CA VAL A 143 -13.78 -12.80 22.65
C VAL A 143 -14.09 -14.20 22.14
N GLY A 144 -15.20 -14.33 21.40
CA GLY A 144 -15.64 -15.61 20.86
C GLY A 144 -16.11 -16.60 21.94
N SER A 145 -16.27 -17.86 21.55
CA SER A 145 -16.68 -18.97 22.42
C SER A 145 -15.55 -19.97 22.69
N ASN A 146 -14.34 -19.73 22.17
CA ASN A 146 -13.20 -20.60 22.42
C ASN A 146 -12.68 -20.44 23.86
N MET A 147 -12.56 -21.57 24.55
CA MET A 147 -12.14 -21.66 25.96
C MET A 147 -10.78 -22.37 26.12
N ASN A 148 -10.15 -22.75 25.01
CA ASN A 148 -8.84 -23.40 24.97
C ASN A 148 -7.89 -22.72 23.97
N PRO A 149 -7.18 -21.65 24.38
CA PRO A 149 -7.38 -20.88 25.61
C PRO A 149 -8.53 -19.85 25.48
N TYR A 150 -8.98 -19.32 26.61
CA TYR A 150 -9.80 -18.11 26.66
C TYR A 150 -9.04 -16.92 26.09
N THR A 151 -9.77 -16.02 25.43
CA THR A 151 -9.28 -14.70 25.02
C THR A 151 -10.14 -13.63 25.67
N LEU A 152 -9.53 -12.79 26.52
CA LEU A 152 -10.15 -11.61 27.09
C LEU A 152 -9.60 -10.34 26.46
N ILE A 153 -10.45 -9.33 26.35
CA ILE A 153 -10.06 -7.95 26.08
C ILE A 153 -10.51 -7.08 27.25
N CYS A 154 -9.61 -6.25 27.75
CA CYS A 154 -9.93 -5.11 28.59
C CYS A 154 -9.64 -3.83 27.79
N ASN A 155 -10.62 -2.94 27.61
CA ASN A 155 -10.39 -1.70 26.84
C ASN A 155 -9.75 -0.57 27.67
N ASP A 156 -9.63 -0.76 28.99
CA ASP A 156 -9.21 0.28 29.95
C ASP A 156 -7.73 0.18 30.35
N GLY A 157 -6.87 -0.35 29.46
CA GLY A 157 -5.44 -0.44 29.74
C GLY A 157 -4.82 0.94 29.97
N PRO A 158 -4.10 1.17 31.09
CA PRO A 158 -3.54 2.48 31.38
C PRO A 158 -2.34 2.80 30.48
N ALA A 159 -2.14 4.07 30.18
CA ALA A 159 -0.90 4.56 29.58
C ALA A 159 0.28 4.37 30.55
N GLY A 160 1.46 4.06 30.03
CA GLY A 160 2.63 3.76 30.85
C GLY A 160 3.82 3.26 30.05
N TYR A 161 4.84 2.79 30.76
CA TYR A 161 6.09 2.28 30.21
C TYR A 161 6.71 1.24 31.16
N GLY A 162 7.60 0.39 30.64
CA GLY A 162 8.26 -0.63 31.45
C GLY A 162 7.34 -1.81 31.78
N ASN A 163 7.33 -2.23 33.04
CA ASN A 163 6.53 -3.36 33.52
C ASN A 163 5.28 -2.87 34.27
N ILE A 164 4.22 -3.66 34.21
CA ILE A 164 2.98 -3.42 34.97
C ILE A 164 2.47 -4.72 35.57
N ASN A 165 2.00 -4.68 36.81
CA ASN A 165 1.43 -5.85 37.45
C ASN A 165 -0.09 -5.89 37.20
N LEU A 166 -0.55 -7.01 36.64
CA LEU A 166 -1.96 -7.31 36.52
C LEU A 166 -2.37 -8.20 37.68
N THR A 167 -3.30 -7.72 38.51
CA THR A 167 -3.90 -8.51 39.58
C THR A 167 -5.23 -9.07 39.11
N PHE A 168 -5.33 -10.40 39.05
CA PHE A 168 -6.53 -11.14 38.73
C PHE A 168 -7.20 -11.56 40.04
N ALA A 169 -8.21 -10.81 40.47
CA ALA A 169 -9.00 -11.12 41.64
C ALA A 169 -10.13 -12.08 41.23
N TYR A 170 -10.10 -13.30 41.75
CA TYR A 170 -11.04 -14.36 41.38
C TYR A 170 -11.79 -14.89 42.60
N GLY A 171 -12.84 -15.66 42.34
CA GLY A 171 -13.59 -16.36 43.38
C GLY A 171 -14.32 -15.42 44.34
N SER A 172 -15.15 -14.56 43.78
CA SER A 172 -15.83 -13.44 44.46
C SER A 172 -14.90 -12.38 45.10
N GLY A 173 -13.60 -12.40 44.77
CA GLY A 173 -12.61 -11.42 45.24
C GLY A 173 -11.81 -11.87 46.46
N SER A 174 -11.91 -13.14 46.86
CA SER A 174 -11.21 -13.72 48.00
C SER A 174 -9.74 -14.07 47.71
N SER A 175 -9.38 -14.25 46.44
CA SER A 175 -8.07 -14.73 46.00
C SER A 175 -7.53 -13.92 44.84
N ASN A 176 -6.19 -13.81 44.74
CA ASN A 176 -5.51 -12.98 43.73
C ASN A 176 -4.34 -13.73 43.07
N ILE A 177 -4.17 -13.53 41.77
CA ILE A 177 -2.95 -13.90 41.03
C ILE A 177 -2.34 -12.64 40.44
N ILE A 178 -1.01 -12.52 40.53
CA ILE A 178 -0.28 -11.40 39.95
C ILE A 178 0.47 -11.90 38.72
N TYR A 179 0.28 -11.21 37.60
CA TYR A 179 1.03 -11.42 36.36
C TYR A 179 1.75 -10.12 35.98
N THR A 180 3.07 -10.16 35.86
CA THR A 180 3.84 -8.99 35.39
C THR A 180 3.85 -8.96 33.87
N ALA A 181 3.14 -7.99 33.29
CA ALA A 181 3.17 -7.70 31.87
C ALA A 181 4.17 -6.56 31.55
N GLN A 182 4.43 -6.34 30.27
CA GLN A 182 5.29 -5.26 29.80
C GLN A 182 4.53 -4.36 28.83
N TYR A 183 4.90 -3.08 28.80
CA TYR A 183 4.53 -2.18 27.72
C TYR A 183 5.33 -2.48 26.45
N GLU A 184 4.83 -2.03 25.31
CA GLU A 184 5.51 -2.09 24.02
C GLU A 184 6.89 -1.42 24.11
N LYS A 185 7.91 -2.12 23.60
CA LYS A 185 9.27 -1.57 23.45
C LYS A 185 9.31 -0.64 22.23
N PRO A 186 10.23 0.33 22.17
CA PRO A 186 10.33 1.23 21.03
C PRO A 186 10.65 0.43 19.76
N VAL A 187 9.94 0.69 18.67
CA VAL A 187 10.19 0.11 17.34
C VAL A 187 10.28 1.24 16.33
N ILE A 188 11.28 1.20 15.45
CA ILE A 188 11.50 2.19 14.40
C ILE A 188 10.97 1.63 13.08
N ASP A 189 9.99 2.31 12.48
CA ASP A 189 9.42 1.92 11.18
C ASP A 189 10.04 2.72 10.04
N LYS A 190 10.07 4.06 10.16
CA LYS A 190 10.52 4.99 9.10
C LYS A 190 11.21 6.20 9.72
N VAL A 191 12.15 6.82 9.00
CA VAL A 191 12.86 8.01 9.47
C VAL A 191 12.98 9.02 8.33
N SER A 192 12.50 10.25 8.56
CA SER A 192 12.64 11.34 7.59
C SER A 192 14.10 11.73 7.42
N SER A 193 14.41 12.39 6.30
CA SER A 193 15.80 12.74 5.98
C SER A 193 16.06 14.23 5.97
N THR A 194 17.35 14.54 5.94
CA THR A 194 17.89 15.89 5.85
C THR A 194 18.91 15.95 4.72
N TYR A 195 19.46 17.13 4.43
CA TYR A 195 20.60 17.27 3.54
C TYR A 195 21.91 17.20 4.33
N TYR A 196 22.93 16.58 3.73
CA TYR A 196 24.26 16.51 4.36
C TYR A 196 24.81 17.91 4.63
N GLN A 197 25.37 18.10 5.84
CA GLN A 197 25.86 19.37 6.40
C GLN A 197 24.81 20.46 6.60
N GLU A 198 23.52 20.12 6.56
CA GLU A 198 22.43 21.03 6.88
C GLU A 198 21.66 20.54 8.12
N PRO A 199 21.91 21.13 9.30
CA PRO A 199 21.17 20.78 10.50
C PRO A 199 19.67 20.98 10.30
N ALA A 200 18.88 19.96 10.59
CA ALA A 200 17.45 19.94 10.36
C ALA A 200 16.73 19.01 11.36
N ASP A 201 15.42 19.15 11.45
CA ASP A 201 14.61 18.30 12.32
C ASP A 201 14.37 16.97 11.60
N VAL A 202 14.59 15.87 12.32
CA VAL A 202 14.34 14.51 11.87
C VAL A 202 13.13 13.98 12.61
N THR A 203 12.18 13.41 11.86
CA THR A 203 11.01 12.72 12.39
C THR A 203 11.20 11.21 12.24
N ILE A 204 11.16 10.50 13.36
CA ILE A 204 11.19 9.05 13.46
C ILE A 204 9.75 8.58 13.68
N PHE A 205 9.28 7.69 12.82
CA PHE A 205 7.96 7.06 12.91
C PHE A 205 8.11 5.64 13.42
N GLY A 206 7.17 5.19 14.25
CA GLY A 206 7.23 3.87 14.87
C GLY A 206 6.18 3.67 15.95
N SER A 207 6.55 2.91 16.97
CA SER A 207 5.69 2.62 18.13
C SER A 207 6.50 2.49 19.41
N GLY A 208 5.82 2.50 20.57
CA GLY A 208 6.46 2.35 21.88
C GLY A 208 7.34 3.54 22.31
N PHE A 209 7.16 4.71 21.69
CA PHE A 209 7.98 5.89 22.01
C PHE A 209 7.45 6.65 23.24
N VAL A 210 8.33 6.93 24.20
CA VAL A 210 7.99 7.65 25.44
C VAL A 210 9.05 8.68 25.81
N ASN A 211 8.64 9.77 26.46
CA ASN A 211 9.52 10.85 26.94
C ASN A 211 10.19 10.53 28.28
N VAL A 212 10.79 9.35 28.40
CA VAL A 212 11.45 8.89 29.63
C VAL A 212 12.82 8.36 29.26
N GLN A 213 13.88 9.05 29.69
CA GLN A 213 15.26 8.74 29.31
C GLN A 213 15.39 8.57 27.78
N LEU A 214 14.69 9.42 27.03
CA LEU A 214 14.64 9.35 25.58
C LEU A 214 15.96 9.89 25.01
N ALA A 215 16.64 9.05 24.23
CA ALA A 215 17.85 9.42 23.52
C ALA A 215 17.79 8.87 22.08
N VAL A 216 18.28 9.66 21.13
CA VAL A 216 18.29 9.30 19.71
C VAL A 216 19.68 9.59 19.15
N ASN A 217 20.28 8.59 18.50
CA ASN A 217 21.52 8.76 17.76
C ASN A 217 21.32 8.33 16.30
N ILE A 218 21.87 9.11 15.37
CA ILE A 218 21.84 8.83 13.92
C ILE A 218 23.29 8.71 13.45
N GLY A 219 23.68 7.53 12.98
CA GLY A 219 25.05 7.27 12.54
C GLY A 219 26.11 7.43 13.64
N GLY A 220 25.70 7.30 14.91
CA GLY A 220 26.56 7.53 16.08
C GLY A 220 26.61 8.99 16.56
N SER A 221 26.07 9.94 15.80
CA SER A 221 25.93 11.34 16.22
C SER A 221 24.61 11.56 16.95
N GLU A 222 24.60 12.42 17.96
CA GLU A 222 23.43 12.72 18.79
C GLU A 222 22.39 13.54 18.00
N CYS A 223 21.12 13.11 18.07
CA CYS A 223 19.99 13.91 17.61
C CYS A 223 19.38 14.64 18.82
N THR A 224 19.68 15.93 18.92
CA THR A 224 19.44 16.72 20.15
C THR A 224 17.97 17.02 20.38
N ASN A 225 17.58 17.20 21.64
CA ASN A 225 16.22 17.50 22.08
C ASN A 225 15.13 16.56 21.51
N PRO A 226 15.28 15.23 21.64
CA PRO A 226 14.26 14.31 21.14
C PRO A 226 12.97 14.43 21.94
N VAL A 227 11.84 14.52 21.23
CA VAL A 227 10.50 14.59 21.82
C VAL A 227 9.61 13.53 21.17
N ALA A 228 9.17 12.56 21.96
CA ALA A 228 8.15 11.59 21.58
C ALA A 228 6.74 12.21 21.65
N SER A 229 5.89 11.88 20.67
CA SER A 229 4.50 12.31 20.59
C SER A 229 3.58 11.13 20.27
N LYS A 230 2.49 11.04 21.05
CA LYS A 230 1.42 10.04 20.88
C LYS A 230 1.89 8.58 20.81
N GLY A 231 3.07 8.25 21.34
CA GLY A 231 3.61 6.90 21.30
C GLY A 231 4.17 6.43 19.95
N VAL A 232 4.11 7.27 18.91
CA VAL A 232 4.32 6.83 17.51
C VAL A 232 5.28 7.70 16.70
N THR A 233 5.57 8.92 17.15
CA THR A 233 6.58 9.77 16.51
C THR A 233 7.60 10.27 17.52
N ILE A 234 8.84 10.44 17.08
CA ILE A 234 9.87 11.22 17.77
C ILE A 234 10.35 12.29 16.81
N VAL A 235 10.46 13.54 17.27
CA VAL A 235 11.13 14.63 16.53
C VAL A 235 12.38 15.04 17.30
N CYS A 236 13.50 15.17 16.61
CA CYS A 236 14.77 15.59 17.21
C CYS A 236 15.58 16.43 16.20
N ARG A 237 16.54 17.23 16.70
CA ARG A 237 17.39 18.10 15.89
C ARG A 237 18.70 17.41 15.54
N PHE A 238 18.86 17.02 14.28
CA PHE A 238 20.06 16.36 13.76
C PHE A 238 21.00 17.36 13.10
N GLN A 239 22.30 17.27 13.35
CA GLN A 239 23.31 18.13 12.72
C GLN A 239 23.60 17.76 11.26
N SER A 240 23.20 16.56 10.83
CA SER A 240 23.38 16.09 9.45
C SER A 240 24.84 16.02 9.00
N ASP A 241 25.77 15.76 9.91
CA ASP A 241 27.22 15.88 9.72
C ASP A 241 27.96 14.54 9.66
N VAL A 242 27.25 13.41 9.77
CA VAL A 242 27.84 12.07 9.71
C VAL A 242 28.19 11.69 8.28
N ASP A 243 29.45 11.33 8.02
CA ASP A 243 29.89 10.88 6.70
C ASP A 243 29.27 9.51 6.33
N MET A 244 28.60 9.45 5.17
CA MET A 244 28.03 8.22 4.58
C MET A 244 28.89 7.63 3.45
N SER A 245 30.10 8.14 3.19
CA SER A 245 30.95 7.66 2.09
C SER A 245 31.27 6.15 2.15
N LYS A 246 31.19 5.54 3.34
CA LYS A 246 31.49 4.13 3.60
C LYS A 246 30.27 3.26 3.87
N THR A 247 29.06 3.84 3.93
CA THR A 247 27.84 3.11 4.28
C THR A 247 26.71 3.47 3.34
N LYS A 248 25.78 2.52 3.11
CA LYS A 248 24.60 2.78 2.27
C LYS A 248 23.45 3.47 3.03
N SER A 249 23.53 3.49 4.36
CA SER A 249 22.50 3.94 5.29
C SER A 249 23.11 4.17 6.67
N LEU A 250 22.57 5.14 7.43
CA LEU A 250 22.94 5.38 8.82
C LEU A 250 22.04 4.59 9.77
N LEU A 251 22.67 4.01 10.78
CA LEU A 251 21.97 3.35 11.88
C LEU A 251 21.32 4.42 12.78
N VAL A 252 20.00 4.34 12.93
CA VAL A 252 19.23 5.14 13.87
C VAL A 252 18.98 4.30 15.11
N ASN A 253 19.44 4.78 16.26
CA ASN A 253 19.22 4.15 17.55
C ASN A 253 18.27 5.02 18.38
N VAL A 254 17.19 4.43 18.86
CA VAL A 254 16.26 5.06 19.81
C VAL A 254 16.36 4.31 21.12
N THR A 255 16.63 5.02 22.21
CA THR A 255 16.58 4.48 23.57
C THR A 255 15.49 5.20 24.34
N ALA A 256 14.61 4.46 25.01
CA ALA A 256 13.58 5.01 25.88
C ALA A 256 13.39 4.07 27.08
N ASN A 257 13.50 4.62 28.30
CA ASN A 257 13.37 3.90 29.56
C ASN A 257 14.23 2.61 29.63
N GLY A 258 15.49 2.71 29.19
CA GLY A 258 16.44 1.58 29.18
C GLY A 258 16.22 0.53 28.09
N PHE A 259 15.16 0.65 27.27
CA PHE A 259 14.98 -0.18 26.08
C PHE A 259 15.52 0.53 24.84
N SER A 260 16.22 -0.19 24.00
CA SER A 260 16.77 0.33 22.75
C SER A 260 16.23 -0.42 21.53
N SER A 261 15.99 0.31 20.46
CA SER A 261 15.83 -0.24 19.11
C SER A 261 16.73 0.47 18.13
N SER A 262 17.10 -0.24 17.07
CA SER A 262 18.04 0.22 16.08
C SER A 262 17.57 -0.18 14.68
N SER A 263 17.65 0.73 13.72
CA SER A 263 17.28 0.46 12.33
C SER A 263 18.16 1.24 11.35
N TYR A 264 18.57 0.62 10.24
CA TYR A 264 19.27 1.29 9.14
C TYR A 264 18.23 1.98 8.25
N SER A 265 17.66 3.06 8.74
CA SER A 265 16.47 3.71 8.18
C SER A 265 16.70 5.15 7.73
N PHE A 266 17.93 5.67 7.83
CA PHE A 266 18.27 7.04 7.48
C PHE A 266 19.28 7.11 6.33
N ILE A 267 18.99 7.93 5.33
CA ILE A 267 19.90 8.33 4.25
C ILE A 267 19.77 9.84 4.02
N TYR A 268 20.79 10.55 3.54
CA TYR A 268 20.61 11.96 3.14
C TYR A 268 19.78 12.11 1.87
N LEU A 269 19.02 13.20 1.80
CA LEU A 269 18.36 13.65 0.57
C LEU A 269 19.41 13.94 -0.49
N ALA A 270 19.19 13.44 -1.71
CA ALA A 270 19.96 13.86 -2.87
C ALA A 270 19.47 15.23 -3.33
N ARG A 271 20.40 16.09 -3.77
CA ARG A 271 20.03 17.35 -4.42
C ARG A 271 19.77 17.06 -5.90
N SER A 272 19.02 17.92 -6.57
CA SER A 272 19.02 17.97 -8.03
C SER A 272 20.17 18.83 -8.54
N THR A 273 20.71 18.47 -9.70
CA THR A 273 21.75 19.25 -10.39
C THR A 273 21.19 20.37 -11.25
N THR A 274 19.89 20.37 -11.54
CA THR A 274 19.26 21.25 -12.52
C THR A 274 17.90 21.72 -12.06
N CYS A 275 17.63 23.00 -12.26
CA CYS A 275 16.34 23.62 -11.99
C CYS A 275 15.73 24.10 -13.32
N PRO A 276 14.54 23.62 -13.70
CA PRO A 276 13.85 24.08 -14.90
C PRO A 276 13.39 25.54 -14.78
N ASN A 277 13.15 26.18 -15.93
CA ASN A 277 12.55 27.52 -15.96
C ASN A 277 11.06 27.42 -15.62
N CYS A 278 10.68 27.87 -14.43
CA CYS A 278 9.31 27.83 -13.94
C CYS A 278 8.57 29.14 -14.26
N GLU A 279 7.87 29.25 -15.39
CA GLU A 279 7.24 30.54 -15.76
C GLU A 279 6.16 30.97 -14.77
N HIS A 280 5.28 30.05 -14.39
CA HIS A 280 4.18 30.29 -13.44
C HIS A 280 4.39 29.52 -12.14
N GLY A 281 5.62 29.52 -11.62
CA GLY A 281 5.93 28.85 -10.37
C GLY A 281 7.26 29.28 -9.77
N VAL A 282 7.64 28.63 -8.69
CA VAL A 282 8.94 28.84 -8.05
C VAL A 282 9.67 27.51 -8.02
N CYS A 283 10.90 27.50 -8.54
CA CYS A 283 11.73 26.31 -8.50
C CYS A 283 12.26 26.03 -7.10
N ASP A 284 12.02 24.83 -6.60
CA ASP A 284 12.79 24.27 -5.50
C ASP A 284 14.16 23.86 -6.04
N THR A 285 15.18 24.67 -5.73
CA THR A 285 16.55 24.44 -6.21
C THR A 285 17.22 23.21 -5.58
N LYS A 286 16.70 22.68 -4.46
CA LYS A 286 17.21 21.46 -3.85
C LYS A 286 16.63 20.22 -4.54
N LEU A 287 15.36 20.26 -4.92
CA LEU A 287 14.69 19.15 -5.61
C LEU A 287 14.75 19.25 -7.13
N GLY A 288 15.05 20.42 -7.70
CA GLY A 288 15.05 20.67 -9.14
C GLY A 288 13.65 20.66 -9.76
N VAL A 289 12.65 21.10 -9.00
CA VAL A 289 11.23 20.94 -9.33
C VAL A 289 10.54 22.29 -9.29
N CYS A 290 9.67 22.57 -10.26
CA CYS A 290 8.80 23.72 -10.20
C CYS A 290 7.59 23.49 -9.27
N ASN A 291 7.45 24.34 -8.25
CA ASN A 291 6.22 24.46 -7.48
C ASN A 291 5.29 25.43 -8.20
N CYS A 292 4.31 24.91 -8.93
CA CYS A 292 3.42 25.72 -9.75
C CYS A 292 2.44 26.54 -8.91
N ASN A 293 2.15 27.75 -9.38
CA ASN A 293 1.06 28.55 -8.87
C ASN A 293 -0.28 27.86 -9.15
N SER A 294 -1.30 28.18 -8.35
CA SER A 294 -2.64 27.62 -8.51
C SER A 294 -3.15 27.74 -9.96
N GLY A 295 -3.61 26.64 -10.52
CA GLY A 295 -4.12 26.56 -11.89
C GLY A 295 -3.07 26.25 -12.97
N TYR A 296 -1.79 26.14 -12.62
CA TYR A 296 -0.71 25.73 -13.52
C TYR A 296 -0.11 24.38 -13.13
N ILE A 297 0.30 23.59 -14.11
CA ILE A 297 0.88 22.25 -13.96
C ILE A 297 2.01 22.00 -14.97
N GLY A 298 2.67 20.85 -14.82
CA GLY A 298 3.76 20.40 -15.68
C GLY A 298 5.14 20.73 -15.13
N ALA A 299 6.18 20.13 -15.71
CA ALA A 299 7.56 20.23 -15.23
C ALA A 299 8.10 21.67 -15.20
N THR A 300 7.56 22.56 -16.03
CA THR A 300 7.92 23.99 -16.13
C THR A 300 6.80 24.95 -15.70
N CYS A 301 5.64 24.44 -15.25
CA CYS A 301 4.45 25.24 -14.93
C CYS A 301 3.94 26.12 -16.09
N ASN A 302 4.14 25.69 -17.33
CA ASN A 302 3.68 26.43 -18.50
C ASN A 302 2.24 26.09 -18.90
N ASN A 303 1.71 24.96 -18.40
CA ASN A 303 0.41 24.45 -18.81
C ASN A 303 -0.67 24.83 -17.80
N LYS A 304 -1.84 25.24 -18.27
CA LYS A 304 -3.01 25.44 -17.42
C LYS A 304 -3.71 24.11 -17.14
N LEU A 305 -4.09 23.89 -15.89
CA LEU A 305 -4.86 22.72 -15.48
C LEU A 305 -6.27 22.76 -16.09
N ALA A 306 -6.71 21.67 -16.71
CA ALA A 306 -8.09 21.56 -17.17
C ALA A 306 -9.04 21.29 -15.97
N GLU A 307 -10.20 21.95 -15.95
CA GLU A 307 -11.26 21.70 -14.96
C GLU A 307 -12.13 20.46 -15.27
N ILE A 308 -11.66 19.62 -16.20
CA ILE A 308 -12.37 18.41 -16.63
C ILE A 308 -11.92 17.24 -15.75
N PRO A 309 -12.84 16.39 -15.26
CA PRO A 309 -12.47 15.22 -14.48
C PRO A 309 -11.61 14.25 -15.31
N VAL A 310 -10.47 13.85 -14.74
CA VAL A 310 -9.66 12.72 -15.22
C VAL A 310 -10.34 11.42 -14.79
N ASP A 311 -10.22 10.36 -15.58
CA ASP A 311 -10.75 9.06 -15.17
C ASP A 311 -9.89 8.46 -14.05
N SER A 312 -10.54 7.90 -13.03
CA SER A 312 -9.83 7.15 -11.99
C SER A 312 -9.06 5.99 -12.62
N PRO A 313 -7.77 5.80 -12.29
CA PRO A 313 -6.98 4.68 -12.79
C PRO A 313 -7.66 3.33 -12.56
N LYS A 314 -7.59 2.45 -13.57
CA LYS A 314 -8.20 1.11 -13.52
C LYS A 314 -7.12 0.03 -13.64
N PRO A 315 -6.67 -0.55 -12.51
CA PRO A 315 -5.80 -1.71 -12.54
C PRO A 315 -6.52 -2.91 -13.19
N MET A 316 -5.85 -3.59 -14.10
CA MET A 316 -6.41 -4.78 -14.77
C MET A 316 -6.29 -6.01 -13.87
N GLU A 317 -7.36 -6.81 -13.78
CA GLU A 317 -7.42 -7.99 -12.92
C GLU A 317 -6.28 -8.98 -13.18
N ASN A 318 -5.60 -9.40 -12.10
CA ASN A 318 -4.50 -10.38 -12.13
C ASN A 318 -3.35 -9.98 -13.08
N THR A 319 -3.11 -8.69 -13.27
CA THR A 319 -1.98 -8.18 -14.04
C THR A 319 -1.24 -7.08 -13.27
N THR A 320 -0.08 -6.68 -13.78
CA THR A 320 0.67 -5.51 -13.30
C THR A 320 0.29 -4.23 -14.03
N GLN A 321 -0.70 -4.29 -14.94
CA GLN A 321 -1.06 -3.21 -15.84
C GLN A 321 -2.16 -2.33 -15.24
N VAL A 322 -2.02 -1.02 -15.46
CA VAL A 322 -3.01 0.01 -15.14
C VAL A 322 -3.15 0.96 -16.33
N GLU A 323 -4.39 1.31 -16.62
CA GLU A 323 -4.72 2.35 -17.59
C GLU A 323 -4.98 3.66 -16.85
N LEU A 324 -4.32 4.74 -17.31
CA LEU A 324 -4.55 6.12 -16.87
C LEU A 324 -4.93 6.99 -18.07
N GLY A 325 -5.55 8.14 -17.82
CA GLY A 325 -5.87 9.12 -18.85
C GLY A 325 -7.31 9.60 -18.78
N SER A 326 -7.90 9.88 -19.94
CA SER A 326 -9.28 10.33 -20.05
C SER A 326 -9.91 9.82 -21.35
N LEU A 327 -10.94 8.99 -21.21
CA LEU A 327 -11.75 8.50 -22.32
C LEU A 327 -12.43 9.67 -23.05
N GLN A 328 -12.86 10.70 -22.32
CA GLN A 328 -13.50 11.88 -22.92
C GLN A 328 -12.57 12.66 -23.86
N LYS A 329 -11.26 12.66 -23.57
CA LYS A 329 -10.23 13.36 -24.36
C LYS A 329 -9.42 12.43 -25.26
N ASN A 330 -9.77 11.14 -25.32
CA ASN A 330 -9.05 10.09 -26.02
C ASN A 330 -7.54 10.06 -25.67
N ILE A 331 -7.25 10.13 -24.36
CA ILE A 331 -5.90 10.05 -23.80
C ILE A 331 -5.78 8.73 -23.06
N LEU A 332 -4.73 7.97 -23.36
CA LEU A 332 -4.49 6.66 -22.78
C LEU A 332 -3.00 6.44 -22.51
N PHE A 333 -2.69 6.20 -21.24
CA PHE A 333 -1.38 5.80 -20.74
C PHE A 333 -1.49 4.41 -20.12
N ASN A 334 -0.71 3.47 -20.63
CA ASN A 334 -0.60 2.12 -20.09
C ASN A 334 0.70 1.99 -19.31
N VAL A 335 0.60 1.78 -18.00
CA VAL A 335 1.75 1.52 -17.13
C VAL A 335 1.73 0.07 -16.69
N SER A 336 2.85 -0.63 -16.78
CA SER A 336 2.96 -2.03 -16.33
C SER A 336 4.37 -2.41 -15.91
N ILE A 337 4.49 -3.42 -15.05
CA ILE A 337 5.78 -4.07 -14.78
C ILE A 337 5.93 -5.22 -15.76
N THR A 338 6.96 -5.18 -16.61
CA THR A 338 7.12 -6.13 -17.72
C THR A 338 7.98 -7.32 -17.33
N GLU A 339 9.12 -7.07 -16.68
CA GLU A 339 10.11 -8.10 -16.37
C GLU A 339 11.00 -7.74 -15.18
N ILE A 340 11.61 -8.77 -14.61
CA ILE A 340 12.70 -8.67 -13.66
C ILE A 340 13.90 -9.39 -14.27
N ARG A 341 15.03 -8.72 -14.35
CA ARG A 341 16.26 -9.29 -14.92
C ARG A 341 17.48 -9.00 -14.06
N GLU A 342 18.42 -9.92 -14.05
CA GLU A 342 19.73 -9.77 -13.44
C GLU A 342 20.75 -9.41 -14.51
N VAL A 343 21.51 -8.35 -14.28
CA VAL A 343 22.57 -7.85 -15.15
C VAL A 343 23.90 -7.81 -14.40
N ASN A 344 24.98 -8.10 -15.10
CA ASN A 344 26.33 -7.90 -14.56
C ASN A 344 26.75 -6.42 -14.60
N ASP A 345 27.97 -6.14 -14.14
CA ASP A 345 28.58 -4.81 -14.13
C ASP A 345 28.77 -4.18 -15.52
N LEU A 346 28.77 -5.00 -16.58
CA LEU A 346 28.80 -4.58 -17.98
C LEU A 346 27.40 -4.39 -18.59
N GLY A 347 26.32 -4.62 -17.82
CA GLY A 347 24.94 -4.51 -18.30
C GLY A 347 24.43 -5.72 -19.08
N VAL A 348 25.17 -6.82 -19.12
CA VAL A 348 24.77 -8.06 -19.82
C VAL A 348 23.80 -8.85 -18.97
N ILE A 349 22.65 -9.20 -19.55
CA ILE A 349 21.59 -10.00 -18.91
C ILE A 349 22.08 -11.43 -18.62
N GLN A 350 21.98 -11.86 -17.37
CA GLN A 350 22.37 -13.19 -16.89
C GLN A 350 21.17 -14.08 -16.58
N LYS A 351 20.09 -13.51 -16.05
CA LYS A 351 18.83 -14.19 -15.69
C LYS A 351 17.67 -13.23 -15.94
N GLN A 352 16.53 -13.73 -16.42
CA GLN A 352 15.37 -12.89 -16.76
C GLN A 352 14.08 -13.69 -16.54
N VAL A 353 13.06 -13.02 -16.00
CA VAL A 353 11.69 -13.54 -15.89
C VAL A 353 10.70 -12.46 -16.33
N PHE A 354 9.66 -12.85 -17.07
CA PHE A 354 8.63 -11.92 -17.55
C PHE A 354 7.39 -12.02 -16.67
N LEU A 355 6.85 -10.88 -16.24
CA LEU A 355 5.69 -10.86 -15.34
C LEU A 355 4.43 -11.46 -15.97
N LYS A 356 4.32 -11.51 -17.30
CA LYS A 356 3.23 -12.20 -18.00
C LYS A 356 3.16 -13.71 -17.68
N ASP A 357 4.28 -14.31 -17.28
CA ASP A 357 4.41 -15.76 -17.03
C ASP A 357 4.16 -16.12 -15.55
N ILE A 358 4.01 -15.12 -14.67
CA ILE A 358 3.77 -15.32 -13.25
C ILE A 358 2.42 -16.00 -12.99
N LYS A 359 2.36 -16.84 -11.95
CA LYS A 359 1.12 -17.46 -11.46
C LYS A 359 0.73 -16.81 -10.15
N TRP A 360 -0.34 -16.02 -10.19
CA TRP A 360 -0.95 -15.39 -9.01
C TRP A 360 -1.72 -16.43 -8.20
N PHE A 361 -1.39 -16.56 -6.91
CA PHE A 361 -2.10 -17.45 -5.98
C PHE A 361 -2.88 -16.68 -4.90
N HIS A 362 -2.65 -15.37 -4.80
CA HIS A 362 -3.40 -14.46 -3.96
C HIS A 362 -3.71 -13.19 -4.75
N SER A 363 -4.96 -12.74 -4.69
CA SER A 363 -5.45 -11.53 -5.33
C SER A 363 -6.59 -10.99 -4.49
N THR A 364 -6.46 -9.76 -3.98
CA THR A 364 -7.53 -9.10 -3.23
C THR A 364 -7.63 -7.62 -3.59
N GLU A 365 -8.87 -7.12 -3.59
CA GLU A 365 -9.19 -5.71 -3.75
C GLU A 365 -9.91 -5.23 -2.50
N ILE A 366 -9.31 -4.27 -1.80
CA ILE A 366 -9.89 -3.66 -0.60
C ILE A 366 -9.65 -2.15 -0.69
N ASN A 367 -10.71 -1.35 -0.67
CA ASN A 367 -10.63 0.12 -0.64
C ASN A 367 -9.69 0.72 -1.69
N ASN A 368 -9.89 0.39 -2.98
CA ASN A 368 -9.07 0.84 -4.11
C ASN A 368 -7.58 0.44 -4.02
N THR A 369 -7.28 -0.57 -3.21
CA THR A 369 -5.95 -1.19 -3.11
C THR A 369 -6.05 -2.61 -3.63
N TYR A 370 -5.28 -2.90 -4.68
CA TYR A 370 -5.22 -4.18 -5.35
C TYR A 370 -3.91 -4.87 -4.98
N THR A 371 -3.99 -6.02 -4.31
CA THR A 371 -2.82 -6.76 -3.86
C THR A 371 -2.74 -8.11 -4.57
N PHE A 372 -1.55 -8.43 -5.07
CA PHE A 372 -1.27 -9.65 -5.81
C PHE A 372 -0.01 -10.32 -5.26
N SER A 373 -0.06 -11.63 -5.05
CA SER A 373 1.11 -12.45 -4.73
C SER A 373 1.26 -13.59 -5.71
N GLY A 374 2.42 -13.66 -6.34
CA GLY A 374 2.68 -14.59 -7.43
C GLY A 374 4.06 -15.22 -7.37
N ARG A 375 4.19 -16.37 -8.04
CA ARG A 375 5.44 -17.13 -8.21
C ARG A 375 5.58 -17.58 -9.66
N PHE A 376 6.81 -17.90 -10.05
CA PHE A 376 7.11 -18.44 -11.38
C PHE A 376 7.17 -19.96 -11.33
N SER A 377 6.64 -20.65 -12.35
CA SER A 377 6.67 -22.11 -12.41
C SER A 377 8.10 -22.66 -12.43
N ASP A 378 9.00 -21.95 -13.12
CA ASP A 378 10.40 -22.34 -13.30
C ASP A 378 11.28 -21.97 -12.09
N ASP A 379 10.80 -21.07 -11.22
CA ASP A 379 11.47 -20.68 -9.96
C ASP A 379 10.41 -20.50 -8.85
N PRO A 380 9.95 -21.60 -8.22
CA PRO A 380 8.88 -21.55 -7.23
C PRO A 380 9.26 -20.84 -5.91
N GLN A 381 10.55 -20.55 -5.70
CA GLN A 381 11.03 -19.83 -4.51
C GLN A 381 10.95 -18.32 -4.71
N LEU A 382 11.16 -17.85 -5.95
CA LEU A 382 11.00 -16.46 -6.33
C LEU A 382 9.53 -16.03 -6.19
N GLN A 383 9.29 -15.11 -5.27
CA GLN A 383 7.98 -14.54 -5.03
C GLN A 383 7.99 -13.04 -5.35
N VAL A 384 6.93 -12.58 -6.01
CA VAL A 384 6.68 -11.17 -6.28
C VAL A 384 5.33 -10.80 -5.68
N ASP A 385 5.36 -9.82 -4.78
CA ASP A 385 4.19 -9.22 -4.16
C ASP A 385 4.02 -7.79 -4.67
N ILE A 386 2.82 -7.46 -5.14
CA ILE A 386 2.51 -6.14 -5.70
C ILE A 386 1.28 -5.59 -5.01
N SER A 387 1.38 -4.35 -4.52
CA SER A 387 0.24 -3.57 -4.06
C SER A 387 0.08 -2.35 -4.94
N MET A 388 -1.02 -2.26 -5.68
CA MET A 388 -1.41 -1.09 -6.46
C MET A 388 -2.47 -0.31 -5.69
N GLN A 389 -2.16 0.91 -5.25
CA GLN A 389 -3.10 1.78 -4.54
C GLN A 389 -3.52 2.93 -5.45
N VAL A 390 -4.82 3.04 -5.74
CA VAL A 390 -5.38 4.14 -6.52
C VAL A 390 -5.78 5.30 -5.59
N PHE A 391 -5.30 6.49 -5.91
CA PHE A 391 -5.58 7.72 -5.19
C PHE A 391 -6.61 8.53 -5.97
N THR A 392 -7.81 8.68 -5.41
CA THR A 392 -8.87 9.54 -5.96
C THR A 392 -8.78 10.99 -5.48
N GLU A 393 -7.97 11.24 -4.47
CA GLU A 393 -7.74 12.55 -3.85
C GLU A 393 -6.25 12.71 -3.58
N GLN A 394 -5.79 13.97 -3.62
CA GLN A 394 -4.42 14.30 -3.31
C GLN A 394 -4.11 14.03 -1.83
N LYS A 395 -3.01 13.33 -1.53
CA LYS A 395 -2.59 12.98 -0.17
C LYS A 395 -1.07 13.00 -0.03
N GLU A 396 -0.60 13.29 1.19
CA GLU A 396 0.80 13.11 1.54
C GLU A 396 1.08 11.60 1.74
N TYR A 397 2.16 11.12 1.13
CA TYR A 397 2.62 9.75 1.25
C TYR A 397 4.03 9.71 1.82
N ASN A 398 4.31 8.73 2.68
CA ASN A 398 5.62 8.53 3.31
C ASN A 398 6.16 7.14 2.98
N PHE A 399 7.07 7.08 1.99
CA PHE A 399 7.80 5.86 1.64
C PHE A 399 9.14 5.81 2.38
N TYR A 400 9.22 5.04 3.46
CA TYR A 400 10.45 4.90 4.28
C TYR A 400 11.18 6.22 4.60
N GLY A 401 10.43 7.30 4.84
CA GLY A 401 10.94 8.63 5.14
C GLY A 401 11.05 9.58 3.95
N ASP A 402 10.81 9.12 2.72
CA ASP A 402 10.60 9.99 1.57
C ASP A 402 9.15 10.45 1.57
N ILE A 403 8.95 11.70 1.98
CA ILE A 403 7.63 12.31 2.13
C ILE A 403 7.37 13.15 0.88
N PHE A 404 6.32 12.80 0.15
CA PHE A 404 5.93 13.50 -1.07
C PHE A 404 4.42 13.48 -1.26
N THR A 405 3.93 14.43 -2.04
CA THR A 405 2.52 14.52 -2.38
C THR A 405 2.20 13.60 -3.55
N VAL A 406 1.19 12.76 -3.38
CA VAL A 406 0.59 11.96 -4.46
C VAL A 406 -0.67 12.68 -4.91
N ASP A 407 -0.73 13.04 -6.19
CA ASP A 407 -1.88 13.74 -6.75
C ASP A 407 -3.08 12.80 -6.95
N ALA A 408 -4.28 13.39 -7.03
CA ALA A 408 -5.48 12.64 -7.40
C ALA A 408 -5.32 12.02 -8.80
N ASN A 409 -6.04 10.92 -9.05
CA ASN A 409 -5.98 10.14 -10.28
C ASN A 409 -4.58 9.54 -10.54
N SER A 410 -3.91 9.17 -9.46
CA SER A 410 -2.62 8.46 -9.49
C SER A 410 -2.77 7.03 -9.00
N VAL A 411 -1.84 6.19 -9.43
CA VAL A 411 -1.67 4.82 -8.97
C VAL A 411 -0.26 4.65 -8.45
N LYS A 412 -0.19 4.10 -7.24
CA LYS A 412 1.04 3.81 -6.55
C LYS A 412 1.31 2.32 -6.56
N TYR A 413 2.49 1.94 -7.01
CA TYR A 413 2.95 0.56 -6.95
C TYR A 413 3.87 0.41 -5.75
N GLN A 414 3.62 -0.57 -4.89
CA GLN A 414 4.61 -1.10 -3.96
C GLN A 414 4.94 -2.53 -4.40
N VAL A 415 6.15 -2.76 -4.89
CA VAL A 415 6.61 -4.05 -5.43
C VAL A 415 7.64 -4.63 -4.49
N THR A 416 7.41 -5.85 -4.01
CA THR A 416 8.35 -6.62 -3.20
C THR A 416 8.80 -7.85 -3.96
N VAL A 417 10.10 -7.98 -4.21
CA VAL A 417 10.72 -9.17 -4.80
C VAL A 417 11.45 -9.91 -3.71
N SER A 418 11.09 -11.16 -3.49
CA SER A 418 11.64 -12.00 -2.42
C SER A 418 12.30 -13.25 -2.99
N ASN A 419 13.40 -13.69 -2.33
CA ASN A 419 14.15 -14.90 -2.66
C ASN A 419 14.70 -14.94 -4.10
N TRP A 420 15.15 -13.80 -4.64
CA TRP A 420 15.88 -13.80 -5.92
C TRP A 420 17.22 -14.52 -5.76
N THR A 421 17.39 -15.65 -6.43
CA THR A 421 18.68 -16.36 -6.44
C THR A 421 19.59 -15.73 -7.49
N PHE A 422 20.58 -14.97 -7.03
CA PHE A 422 21.59 -14.32 -7.87
C PHE A 422 22.52 -15.33 -8.55
N VAL A 423 22.82 -15.09 -9.82
CA VAL A 423 23.86 -15.81 -10.58
C VAL A 423 25.25 -15.44 -10.05
N ASP A 424 25.49 -14.16 -9.77
CA ASP A 424 26.73 -13.67 -9.15
C ASP A 424 26.43 -12.61 -8.06
N LYS A 425 27.30 -12.55 -7.04
CA LYS A 425 27.22 -11.59 -5.93
C LYS A 425 27.48 -10.15 -6.36
N ILE A 426 28.15 -9.91 -7.48
CA ILE A 426 28.39 -8.55 -8.00
C ILE A 426 27.30 -8.06 -8.95
N ASN A 427 26.37 -8.94 -9.36
CA ASN A 427 25.29 -8.57 -10.25
C ASN A 427 24.26 -7.68 -9.55
N SER A 428 23.44 -7.03 -10.36
CA SER A 428 22.30 -6.24 -9.92
C SER A 428 21.04 -6.72 -10.62
N ILE A 429 19.90 -6.64 -9.96
CA ILE A 429 18.61 -6.83 -10.61
C ILE A 429 18.07 -5.49 -11.11
N GLN A 430 17.29 -5.54 -12.19
CA GLN A 430 16.52 -4.45 -12.73
C GLN A 430 15.06 -4.88 -12.79
N ILE A 431 14.19 -4.07 -12.18
CA ILE A 431 12.73 -4.20 -12.28
C ILE A 431 12.27 -3.17 -13.30
N LEU A 432 11.68 -3.63 -14.40
CA LEU A 432 11.35 -2.78 -15.55
C LEU A 432 9.88 -2.39 -15.55
N PHE A 433 9.65 -1.09 -15.62
CA PHE A 433 8.34 -0.48 -15.81
C PHE A 433 8.23 0.03 -17.23
N LEU A 434 7.16 -0.37 -17.92
CA LEU A 434 6.81 0.14 -19.24
C LEU A 434 5.71 1.19 -19.08
N SER A 435 6.00 2.41 -19.54
CA SER A 435 5.00 3.43 -19.85
C SER A 435 4.79 3.47 -21.35
N GLN A 436 3.60 3.05 -21.80
CA GLN A 436 3.24 2.97 -23.21
C GLN A 436 2.05 3.89 -23.52
N MET A 437 2.12 4.59 -24.65
CA MET A 437 1.03 5.44 -25.15
C MET A 437 1.09 5.58 -26.68
N PRO A 438 -0.04 5.83 -27.36
CA PRO A 438 -0.03 6.19 -28.78
C PRO A 438 0.84 7.42 -29.09
N ILE A 439 1.57 7.42 -30.20
CA ILE A 439 2.44 8.53 -30.63
C ILE A 439 1.61 9.76 -31.02
N ARG A 440 0.40 9.58 -31.57
CA ARG A 440 -0.49 10.68 -31.95
C ARG A 440 -1.76 10.62 -31.12
N SER A 441 -2.06 11.70 -30.40
CA SER A 441 -3.40 11.92 -29.86
C SER A 441 -4.34 12.32 -31.00
N GLU A 442 -5.50 11.68 -31.13
CA GLU A 442 -6.52 12.10 -32.12
C GLU A 442 -7.12 13.48 -31.78
N SER A 443 -7.01 13.93 -30.53
CA SER A 443 -7.64 15.14 -30.00
C SER A 443 -6.88 16.44 -30.24
N ASP A 444 -5.54 16.45 -30.09
CA ASP A 444 -4.76 17.71 -30.10
C ASP A 444 -3.58 17.74 -31.10
N CYS A 445 -3.39 16.70 -31.92
CA CYS A 445 -2.38 16.66 -32.98
C CYS A 445 -0.91 16.88 -32.54
N VAL A 446 -0.61 16.81 -31.25
CA VAL A 446 0.75 16.85 -30.68
C VAL A 446 1.30 15.43 -30.57
N ASN A 447 2.54 15.24 -31.00
CA ASN A 447 3.21 13.94 -30.85
C ASN A 447 3.57 13.70 -29.39
N SER A 448 3.45 12.46 -28.94
CA SER A 448 3.86 12.09 -27.59
C SER A 448 5.37 12.21 -27.43
N GLU A 449 5.81 12.89 -26.37
CA GLU A 449 7.23 13.10 -26.08
C GLU A 449 7.50 13.22 -24.58
N ILE A 450 8.76 12.98 -24.19
CA ILE A 450 9.23 13.27 -22.83
C ILE A 450 9.42 14.78 -22.72
N THR A 451 8.64 15.43 -21.85
CA THR A 451 8.66 16.89 -21.66
C THR A 451 9.46 17.32 -20.44
N GLY A 452 9.76 16.40 -19.53
CA GLY A 452 10.53 16.71 -18.32
C GLY A 452 11.15 15.48 -17.67
N GLU A 453 12.39 15.64 -17.21
CA GLU A 453 13.08 14.68 -16.36
C GLU A 453 13.75 15.43 -15.21
N THR A 454 13.68 14.86 -14.01
CA THR A 454 14.45 15.34 -12.87
C THR A 454 15.36 14.23 -12.41
N VAL A 455 16.67 14.50 -12.43
CA VAL A 455 17.72 13.57 -12.03
C VAL A 455 18.47 14.16 -10.85
N ASP A 456 18.75 13.32 -9.86
CA ASP A 456 19.48 13.72 -8.66
C ASP A 456 21.01 13.76 -8.88
N THR A 457 21.75 14.22 -7.87
CA THR A 457 23.22 14.26 -7.89
C THR A 457 23.89 12.88 -8.02
N GLU A 458 23.16 11.80 -7.76
CA GLU A 458 23.61 10.41 -7.91
C GLU A 458 23.26 9.82 -9.29
N LYS A 459 22.71 10.63 -10.19
CA LYS A 459 22.26 10.23 -11.52
C LYS A 459 21.10 9.23 -11.49
N SER A 460 20.26 9.30 -10.46
CA SER A 460 19.00 8.57 -10.34
C SER A 460 17.83 9.44 -10.81
N LEU A 461 16.98 8.89 -11.67
CA LEU A 461 15.76 9.54 -12.15
C LEU A 461 14.73 9.60 -11.03
N ARG A 462 14.33 10.81 -10.63
CA ARG A 462 13.34 11.05 -9.58
C ARG A 462 11.95 11.36 -10.13
N ARG A 463 11.89 12.05 -11.27
CA ARG A 463 10.63 12.35 -11.97
C ARG A 463 10.78 12.20 -13.47
N LEU A 464 9.72 11.71 -14.10
CA LEU A 464 9.55 11.64 -15.53
C LEU A 464 8.18 12.25 -15.89
N GLU A 465 8.16 13.12 -16.89
CA GLU A 465 6.94 13.68 -17.44
C GLU A 465 6.87 13.37 -18.94
N VAL A 466 5.73 12.83 -19.36
CA VAL A 466 5.46 12.47 -20.75
C VAL A 466 4.13 13.10 -21.14
N GLN A 467 4.13 13.87 -22.21
CA GLN A 467 2.92 14.51 -22.72
C GLN A 467 2.37 13.72 -23.91
N GLN A 468 1.05 13.56 -23.98
CA GLN A 468 0.30 13.05 -25.13
C GLN A 468 -0.90 13.98 -25.36
N GLY A 469 -0.85 14.84 -26.39
CA GLY A 469 -1.91 15.81 -26.62
C GLY A 469 -2.15 16.71 -25.40
N SER A 470 -3.38 16.75 -24.91
CA SER A 470 -3.75 17.41 -23.64
C SER A 470 -3.55 16.57 -22.37
N GLY A 471 -2.95 15.38 -22.48
CA GLY A 471 -2.64 14.51 -21.34
C GLY A 471 -1.19 14.63 -20.90
N ILE A 472 -0.96 14.62 -19.59
CA ILE A 472 0.37 14.52 -18.99
C ILE A 472 0.40 13.29 -18.09
N LEU A 473 1.28 12.33 -18.39
CA LEU A 473 1.68 11.26 -17.50
C LEU A 473 2.87 11.73 -16.67
N THR A 474 2.73 11.73 -15.35
CA THR A 474 3.82 11.98 -14.41
C THR A 474 4.20 10.67 -13.73
N ALA A 475 5.49 10.39 -13.64
CA ALA A 475 6.02 9.31 -12.82
C ALA A 475 6.95 9.89 -11.75
N TYR A 476 6.77 9.43 -10.52
CA TYR A 476 7.63 9.75 -9.39
C TYR A 476 8.30 8.47 -8.90
N PHE A 477 9.61 8.51 -8.78
CA PHE A 477 10.42 7.43 -8.25
C PHE A 477 11.05 7.90 -6.95
N SER A 478 10.79 7.20 -5.85
CA SER A 478 11.45 7.51 -4.59
C SER A 478 12.94 7.25 -4.71
N ASP A 479 13.77 8.11 -4.10
CA ASP A 479 15.21 7.89 -3.95
C ASP A 479 15.52 6.75 -2.98
N ARG A 480 14.50 6.06 -2.47
CA ARG A 480 14.62 4.99 -1.47
C ARG A 480 14.17 3.66 -2.03
N MET A 481 14.71 2.62 -1.45
CA MET A 481 14.18 1.26 -1.49
C MET A 481 14.51 0.56 -0.17
N LEU A 482 13.69 -0.39 0.23
CA LEU A 482 13.96 -1.22 1.40
C LEU A 482 14.61 -2.52 0.95
N VAL A 483 15.84 -2.79 1.34
CA VAL A 483 16.57 -4.02 1.02
C VAL A 483 16.97 -4.72 2.32
N ASP A 484 16.47 -5.93 2.54
CA ASP A 484 16.74 -6.73 3.74
C ASP A 484 16.53 -5.96 5.04
N GLY A 485 15.47 -5.15 5.10
CA GLY A 485 15.15 -4.30 6.25
C GLY A 485 16.01 -3.03 6.39
N ARG A 486 16.84 -2.70 5.39
CA ARG A 486 17.65 -1.48 5.35
C ARG A 486 17.18 -0.53 4.27
N VAL A 487 17.00 0.73 4.60
CA VAL A 487 16.71 1.79 3.62
C VAL A 487 17.99 2.15 2.90
N ILE A 488 17.99 1.98 1.58
CA ILE A 488 19.12 2.34 0.71
C ILE A 488 18.65 3.22 -0.45
N ARG A 489 19.60 3.89 -1.11
CA ARG A 489 19.31 4.71 -2.28
C ARG A 489 18.85 3.88 -3.47
N SER A 490 17.76 4.29 -4.12
CA SER A 490 17.32 3.72 -5.39
C SER A 490 18.22 4.20 -6.55
N SER A 491 18.32 3.40 -7.61
CA SER A 491 19.01 3.79 -8.85
C SER A 491 18.05 3.58 -10.01
N VAL A 492 17.49 4.67 -10.53
CA VAL A 492 16.44 4.63 -11.55
C VAL A 492 16.95 5.28 -12.84
N LYS A 493 16.74 4.60 -13.98
CA LYS A 493 17.14 5.11 -15.30
C LYS A 493 16.17 4.67 -16.37
N ASN A 494 15.96 5.52 -17.38
CA ASN A 494 15.38 5.08 -18.64
C ASN A 494 16.38 4.20 -19.38
N LEU A 495 15.92 3.08 -19.91
CA LEU A 495 16.74 2.18 -20.69
C LEU A 495 17.06 2.80 -22.06
N PRO A 496 18.29 2.63 -22.56
CA PRO A 496 18.69 3.18 -23.84
C PRO A 496 18.00 2.42 -24.99
N LEU A 497 17.93 3.06 -26.17
CA LEU A 497 17.22 2.52 -27.33
C LEU A 497 17.82 1.22 -27.88
N ASP A 498 19.09 0.94 -27.58
CA ASP A 498 19.80 -0.27 -27.96
C ASP A 498 19.66 -1.42 -26.94
N ASP A 499 18.93 -1.20 -25.84
CA ASP A 499 18.65 -2.25 -24.87
C ASP A 499 17.80 -3.37 -25.50
N PRO A 500 18.13 -4.67 -25.28
CA PRO A 500 17.40 -5.79 -25.87
C PRO A 500 15.89 -5.78 -25.59
N SER A 501 15.48 -5.33 -24.40
CA SER A 501 14.07 -5.28 -24.02
C SER A 501 13.34 -4.13 -24.69
N VAL A 502 14.02 -3.01 -24.95
CA VAL A 502 13.48 -1.90 -25.76
C VAL A 502 13.33 -2.33 -27.23
N ILE A 503 14.34 -3.01 -27.78
CA ILE A 503 14.30 -3.56 -29.15
C ILE A 503 13.16 -4.57 -29.31
N ALA A 504 12.94 -5.43 -28.31
CA ALA A 504 11.91 -6.47 -28.34
C ALA A 504 10.47 -5.91 -28.36
N LEU A 505 10.23 -4.74 -27.78
CA LEU A 505 8.94 -4.04 -27.91
C LEU A 505 8.67 -3.55 -29.35
N GLY A 506 9.74 -3.45 -30.15
CA GLY A 506 9.73 -3.03 -31.54
C GLY A 506 9.52 -1.53 -31.71
N ASN A 507 10.11 -0.96 -32.76
CA ASN A 507 9.74 0.35 -33.28
C ASN A 507 8.37 0.25 -33.98
N LYS A 508 7.31 -0.13 -33.25
CA LYS A 508 5.96 0.02 -33.80
C LYS A 508 5.71 1.51 -33.93
N THR A 509 5.54 1.98 -35.16
CA THR A 509 5.30 3.39 -35.54
C THR A 509 4.05 4.03 -34.92
N GLU A 510 3.35 3.30 -34.05
CA GLU A 510 2.07 3.68 -33.47
C GLU A 510 2.17 4.08 -32.00
N ASN A 511 3.13 3.53 -31.23
CA ASN A 511 3.25 3.75 -29.78
C ASN A 511 4.64 4.25 -29.37
N LEU A 512 4.66 5.22 -28.45
CA LEU A 512 5.83 5.60 -27.67
C LEU A 512 5.93 4.64 -26.48
N ASN A 513 7.08 3.96 -26.37
CA ASN A 513 7.39 3.03 -25.29
C ASN A 513 8.57 3.57 -24.49
N ILE A 514 8.39 3.77 -23.18
CA ILE A 514 9.46 4.18 -22.27
C ILE A 514 9.63 3.07 -21.24
N LEU A 515 10.80 2.43 -21.25
CA LEU A 515 11.18 1.44 -20.24
C LEU A 515 12.06 2.11 -19.19
N THR A 516 11.58 2.17 -17.96
CA THR A 516 12.33 2.66 -16.81
C THR A 516 12.75 1.48 -15.93
N ALA A 517 14.05 1.37 -15.66
CA ALA A 517 14.63 0.33 -14.82
C ALA A 517 14.95 0.87 -13.42
N ILE A 518 14.42 0.20 -12.40
CA ILE A 518 14.83 0.41 -11.00
C ILE A 518 15.84 -0.67 -10.66
N SER A 519 17.08 -0.27 -10.41
CA SER A 519 18.22 -1.17 -10.21
C SER A 519 18.54 -1.39 -8.74
N VAL A 520 18.79 -2.64 -8.36
CA VAL A 520 19.08 -3.07 -6.99
C VAL A 520 20.28 -4.01 -7.02
N GLY A 521 21.30 -3.73 -6.20
CA GLY A 521 22.41 -4.68 -6.01
C GLY A 521 21.96 -5.96 -5.29
N LYS A 522 22.92 -6.86 -5.05
CA LYS A 522 22.67 -8.10 -4.33
C LYS A 522 21.98 -7.90 -2.96
N PHE A 523 20.96 -8.71 -2.69
CA PHE A 523 20.24 -8.83 -1.41
C PHE A 523 20.02 -10.31 -1.05
N ASP A 524 19.69 -10.60 0.21
CA ASP A 524 19.59 -11.96 0.74
C ASP A 524 18.14 -12.44 0.94
N HIS A 525 17.21 -11.55 1.27
CA HIS A 525 15.80 -11.90 1.56
C HIS A 525 14.85 -11.20 0.59
N ASN A 526 14.80 -9.87 0.59
CA ASN A 526 13.87 -9.13 -0.25
C ASN A 526 14.30 -7.69 -0.54
N VAL A 527 13.67 -7.14 -1.58
CA VAL A 527 13.66 -5.71 -1.87
C VAL A 527 12.25 -5.20 -2.09
N THR A 528 11.94 -4.01 -1.55
CA THR A 528 10.72 -3.26 -1.82
C THR A 528 11.02 -1.92 -2.47
N ILE A 529 10.36 -1.66 -3.61
CA ILE A 529 10.40 -0.39 -4.37
C ILE A 529 8.99 0.18 -4.50
N ASP A 530 8.88 1.49 -4.79
CA ASP A 530 7.59 2.17 -4.65
C ASP A 530 7.32 3.32 -5.65
N PRO A 531 7.32 3.06 -6.98
CA PRO A 531 7.04 4.09 -7.97
C PRO A 531 5.57 4.52 -7.96
N ASN A 532 5.32 5.76 -8.34
CA ASN A 532 3.99 6.35 -8.46
C ASN A 532 3.79 6.92 -9.86
N PHE A 533 2.60 6.72 -10.43
CA PHE A 533 2.23 7.22 -11.76
C PHE A 533 0.91 7.98 -11.66
N GLY A 534 0.85 9.20 -12.20
CA GLY A 534 -0.32 10.05 -12.20
C GLY A 534 -0.65 10.55 -13.59
N SER A 535 -1.93 10.81 -13.85
CA SER A 535 -2.38 11.44 -15.09
C SER A 535 -3.06 12.77 -14.79
N LEU A 536 -2.66 13.80 -15.50
CA LEU A 536 -3.25 15.14 -15.45
C LEU A 536 -3.70 15.56 -16.85
N LEU A 537 -4.66 16.48 -16.90
CA LEU A 537 -5.16 17.07 -18.15
C LEU A 537 -4.81 18.56 -18.20
N ILE A 538 -4.29 19.00 -19.34
CA ILE A 538 -4.06 20.42 -19.63
C ILE A 538 -5.23 21.00 -20.40
N GLN A 539 -5.47 22.29 -20.21
CA GLN A 539 -6.43 23.03 -21.01
C GLN A 539 -5.84 23.26 -22.42
N SER A 540 -6.32 22.51 -23.41
CA SER A 540 -5.98 22.75 -24.82
C SER A 540 -7.04 23.62 -25.52
N ASP A 541 -6.58 24.74 -26.08
CA ASP A 541 -7.37 25.60 -26.98
C ASP A 541 -7.24 25.17 -28.46
N SER A 542 -6.40 24.17 -28.73
CA SER A 542 -6.09 23.70 -30.08
C SER A 542 -7.15 22.71 -30.58
N GLN A 543 -8.12 23.21 -31.34
CA GLN A 543 -8.75 22.35 -32.35
C GLN A 543 -7.66 21.99 -33.36
N CYS A 544 -7.45 20.69 -33.59
CA CYS A 544 -6.65 20.23 -34.73
C CYS A 544 -7.10 21.03 -35.96
N PRO A 545 -6.18 21.65 -36.73
CA PRO A 545 -6.58 22.28 -37.96
C PRO A 545 -7.23 21.20 -38.79
N ASP A 546 -8.55 21.30 -38.97
CA ASP A 546 -9.26 20.45 -39.88
C ASP A 546 -8.44 20.47 -41.18
N SER A 547 -8.27 19.31 -41.79
CA SER A 547 -7.86 19.24 -43.19
C SER A 547 -8.98 19.79 -44.08
N GLU A 548 -9.64 20.88 -43.67
CA GLU A 548 -10.67 21.58 -44.39
C GLU A 548 -10.03 22.06 -45.70
N ASN A 549 -10.33 21.26 -46.71
CA ASN A 549 -10.58 21.74 -48.05
C ASN A 549 -9.33 22.10 -48.87
N LYS A 550 -8.23 21.34 -48.74
CA LYS A 550 -7.15 21.34 -49.75
C LYS A 550 -7.64 20.98 -51.16
N TRP A 551 -8.81 20.32 -51.29
CA TRP A 551 -9.46 20.07 -52.58
C TRP A 551 -10.19 21.28 -53.16
N ARG A 552 -10.60 22.26 -52.34
CA ARG A 552 -11.35 23.43 -52.83
C ARG A 552 -10.47 24.37 -53.65
N ILE A 553 -9.19 24.53 -53.32
CA ILE A 553 -8.29 25.39 -54.09
C ILE A 553 -8.09 24.83 -55.52
N PRO A 554 -7.72 23.54 -55.72
CA PRO A 554 -7.70 22.93 -57.04
C PRO A 554 -9.05 23.02 -57.76
N VAL A 555 -10.17 22.75 -57.08
CA VAL A 555 -11.49 22.77 -57.73
C VAL A 555 -11.91 24.18 -58.15
N ILE A 556 -11.71 25.20 -57.32
CA ILE A 556 -12.00 26.60 -57.66
C ILE A 556 -11.13 27.05 -58.84
N VAL A 557 -9.83 26.76 -58.82
CA VAL A 557 -8.93 27.07 -59.93
C VAL A 557 -9.39 26.35 -61.21
N THR A 558 -9.76 25.08 -61.12
CA THR A 558 -10.22 24.30 -62.27
C THR A 558 -11.53 24.86 -62.85
N VAL A 559 -12.50 25.22 -62.00
CA VAL A 559 -13.78 25.80 -62.43
C VAL A 559 -13.59 27.20 -63.03
N CYS A 560 -12.74 28.04 -62.46
CA CYS A 560 -12.45 29.37 -63.01
C CYS A 560 -11.72 29.30 -64.36
N VAL A 561 -10.74 28.40 -64.52
CA VAL A 561 -10.00 28.24 -65.77
C VAL A 561 -10.88 27.64 -66.87
N VAL A 562 -11.61 26.56 -66.57
CA VAL A 562 -12.50 25.91 -67.54
C VAL A 562 -13.68 26.82 -67.90
N GLY A 563 -14.27 27.50 -66.91
CA GLY A 563 -15.33 28.48 -67.11
C GLY A 563 -14.88 29.67 -67.94
N GLY A 564 -13.68 30.22 -67.66
CA GLY A 564 -13.09 31.32 -68.43
C GLY A 564 -12.83 30.95 -69.89
N VAL A 565 -12.28 29.76 -70.14
CA VAL A 565 -12.03 29.25 -71.51
C VAL A 565 -13.34 29.03 -72.26
N ALA A 566 -14.36 28.47 -71.62
CA ALA A 566 -15.68 28.26 -72.24
C ALA A 566 -16.34 29.60 -72.63
N ILE A 567 -16.28 30.61 -71.77
CA ILE A 567 -16.80 31.96 -72.08
C ILE A 567 -16.03 32.58 -73.25
N ALA A 568 -14.70 32.48 -73.27
CA ALA A 568 -13.88 33.01 -74.35
C ALA A 568 -14.18 32.34 -75.70
N ILE A 569 -14.34 31.01 -75.73
CA ILE A 569 -14.72 30.27 -76.94
C ILE A 569 -16.11 30.68 -77.42
N THR A 570 -17.07 30.77 -76.50
CA THR A 570 -18.45 31.16 -76.83
C THR A 570 -18.51 32.59 -77.39
N ALA A 571 -17.81 33.53 -76.76
CA ALA A 571 -17.69 34.91 -77.23
C ALA A 571 -17.04 34.96 -78.63
N THR A 572 -15.98 34.17 -78.86
CA THR A 572 -15.31 34.10 -80.16
C THR A 572 -16.24 33.57 -81.26
N ILE A 573 -17.01 32.51 -80.99
CA ILE A 573 -17.98 31.96 -81.96
C ILE A 573 -19.10 32.97 -82.26
N VAL A 574 -19.63 33.64 -81.25
CA VAL A 574 -20.69 34.66 -81.41
C VAL A 574 -20.17 35.85 -82.21
N LEU A 575 -18.97 36.35 -81.90
CA LEU A 575 -18.33 37.43 -82.66
C LEU A 575 -18.07 37.01 -84.11
N LYS A 576 -17.60 35.78 -84.35
CA LYS A 576 -17.38 35.26 -85.72
C LYS A 576 -18.69 35.16 -86.50
N LYS A 577 -19.79 34.73 -85.87
CA LYS A 577 -21.13 34.73 -86.48
C LYS A 577 -21.64 36.15 -86.76
N LYS A 578 -21.46 37.10 -85.84
CA LYS A 578 -21.87 38.49 -86.00
C LYS A 578 -21.11 39.21 -87.13
N TYR A 579 -19.79 39.01 -87.20
CA TYR A 579 -18.97 39.57 -88.29
C TYR A 579 -19.29 38.94 -89.65
N LYS A 580 -19.48 37.61 -89.72
CA LYS A 580 -19.87 36.94 -90.97
C LYS A 580 -21.25 37.41 -91.46
N TYR A 581 -22.20 37.61 -90.54
CA TYR A 581 -23.51 38.17 -90.87
C TYR A 581 -23.41 39.63 -91.37
N ASN A 582 -22.65 40.49 -90.69
CA ASN A 582 -22.44 41.87 -91.14
C ASN A 582 -21.72 41.96 -92.49
N ILE A 583 -20.73 41.11 -92.76
CA ILE A 583 -20.06 41.01 -94.06
C ILE A 583 -21.05 40.53 -95.13
N MET A 584 -21.89 39.54 -94.85
CA MET A 584 -22.90 39.05 -95.79
C MET A 584 -23.96 40.12 -96.11
N VAL A 585 -24.42 40.88 -95.10
CA VAL A 585 -25.37 42.00 -95.30
C VAL A 585 -24.74 43.14 -96.10
N GLN A 586 -23.46 43.47 -95.87
CA GLN A 586 -22.69 44.43 -96.69
C GLN A 586 -22.55 43.94 -98.14
N THR A 587 -22.31 42.63 -98.35
CA THR A 587 -22.19 42.03 -99.69
C THR A 587 -23.52 42.05 -100.45
N ILE A 588 -24.66 41.86 -99.76
CA ILE A 588 -26.00 41.99 -100.34
C ILE A 588 -26.34 43.45 -100.66
N LYS A 589 -25.93 44.42 -99.82
CA LYS A 589 -26.07 45.85 -100.12
C LYS A 589 -25.21 46.28 -101.31
N MET A 590 -23.98 45.77 -101.45
CA MET A 590 -23.13 46.05 -102.61
C MET A 590 -23.62 45.40 -103.92
N LYS A 591 -24.25 44.21 -103.86
CA LYS A 591 -24.91 43.61 -105.05
C LYS A 591 -26.17 44.36 -105.52
N LYS A 592 -26.85 45.11 -104.65
CA LYS A 592 -27.96 46.00 -105.04
C LYS A 592 -27.52 47.35 -105.63
N VAL A 593 -26.26 47.76 -105.41
CA VAL A 593 -25.69 49.00 -105.99
C VAL A 593 -25.01 48.75 -107.34
N PHE A 594 -24.51 47.55 -107.60
CA PHE A 594 -23.85 47.18 -108.86
C PHE A 594 -24.71 46.34 -109.83
N GLY A 595 -25.98 46.11 -109.52
CA GLY A 595 -26.92 45.34 -110.35
C GLY A 595 -27.84 46.17 -111.25
N SER A 596 -27.66 47.50 -111.33
CA SER A 596 -28.44 48.37 -112.22
C SER A 596 -27.51 49.30 -113.00
N ARG A 597 -26.71 48.71 -113.89
CA ARG A 597 -26.06 49.37 -115.03
C ARG A 597 -25.44 48.30 -115.93
N LYS A 598 -26.27 47.79 -116.84
CA LYS A 598 -26.04 46.96 -118.05
C LYS A 598 -27.37 46.22 -118.27
N ASP A 599 -28.17 46.43 -119.31
CA ASP A 599 -27.99 47.06 -120.62
C ASP A 599 -29.35 47.62 -121.10
N HIS A 600 -29.31 48.26 -122.27
CA HIS A 600 -30.40 48.67 -123.17
C HIS A 600 -31.77 47.99 -123.04
#